data_AF-A0A975WY02-F1
#
_entry.id   AF-A0A975WY02-F1
#
_cell.length_a   1.000
_cell.length_b   1.000
_cell.length_c   1.000
_cell.angle_alpha   90.00
_cell.angle_beta   90.00
_cell.angle_gamma   90.00
#
_symmetry.space_group_name_H-M   'P 1'
#
loop_
_entity.id
_entity.type
_entity.pdbx_description
1 polymer ?
#
loop_
_entity_poly.entity_id
_entity_poly.type
_entity_poly.pdbx_seq_one_letter_code
_entity_poly.pdbx_strand_id
1 'polypeptide(L)'
;MKLALDHLVVAAPDLDAGTDYVAGVLGIAPQGGGAHAAMGTHNRVLGLFGGIYLEVIAIDPAAAAPARPRWFGLDTEAVQQRLRDGPFLLHWAARVERPADLGRWQAQYPERIAPVIPMSRGSLHWRITVPADGSLPAWAGEAGSAGDGALPSLIQWDVAAHPGASLPRQDLALRRLGARHPRAELLRQGLAWLGADHLVAVEQDDGAPELIAEIETAQGIRTLR
;
A
#
# COMPACT_ATOMS: atom_id res chain seq x y z
N MET A 1 20.20 -2.68 -0.57
CA MET A 1 19.21 -3.68 -0.10
C MET A 1 18.13 -3.78 -1.16
N LYS A 2 17.57 -4.96 -1.42
CA LYS A 2 16.37 -5.08 -2.26
C LYS A 2 15.17 -5.29 -1.34
N LEU A 3 14.10 -4.54 -1.58
CA LEU A 3 12.83 -4.72 -0.88
C LEU A 3 12.01 -5.83 -1.54
N ALA A 4 11.08 -6.41 -0.80
CA ALA A 4 10.07 -7.33 -1.35
C ALA A 4 8.71 -6.62 -1.42
N LEU A 5 7.87 -6.96 -2.39
CA LEU A 5 6.48 -6.49 -2.37
C LEU A 5 5.74 -7.16 -1.20
N ASP A 6 5.07 -6.38 -0.36
CA ASP A 6 4.28 -6.90 0.77
C ASP A 6 2.81 -7.02 0.38
N HIS A 7 2.20 -5.90 0.01
CA HIS A 7 0.80 -5.86 -0.36
C HIS A 7 0.45 -4.65 -1.23
N LEU A 8 -0.68 -4.77 -1.90
CA LEU A 8 -1.38 -3.68 -2.58
C LEU A 8 -2.52 -3.16 -1.70
N VAL A 9 -2.83 -1.88 -1.80
CA VAL A 9 -3.86 -1.22 -0.99
C VAL A 9 -4.94 -0.65 -1.90
N VAL A 10 -6.15 -1.19 -1.76
CA VAL A 10 -7.37 -0.65 -2.36
C VAL A 10 -8.09 0.15 -1.29
N ALA A 11 -8.27 1.45 -1.52
CA ALA A 11 -9.09 2.26 -0.64
C ALA A 11 -10.56 2.17 -1.07
N ALA A 12 -11.47 2.14 -0.10
CA ALA A 12 -12.90 2.04 -0.34
C ALA A 12 -13.68 2.94 0.63
N PRO A 13 -14.88 3.43 0.24
CA PRO A 13 -15.73 4.22 1.13
C PRO A 13 -16.19 3.40 2.33
N ASP A 14 -16.38 2.10 2.15
CA ASP A 14 -16.62 1.10 3.18
C ASP A 14 -16.09 -0.27 2.70
N LEU A 15 -15.99 -1.24 3.63
CA LEU A 15 -15.44 -2.54 3.30
C LEU A 15 -16.32 -3.33 2.32
N ASP A 16 -17.64 -3.16 2.35
CA ASP A 16 -18.55 -3.93 1.49
C ASP A 16 -18.39 -3.48 0.04
N ALA A 17 -18.41 -2.18 -0.22
CA ALA A 17 -18.12 -1.61 -1.53
C ALA A 17 -16.75 -2.03 -2.05
N GLY A 18 -15.71 -1.99 -1.21
CA GLY A 18 -14.36 -2.43 -1.59
C GLY A 18 -14.26 -3.93 -1.86
N THR A 19 -15.00 -4.74 -1.10
CA THR A 19 -15.06 -6.20 -1.29
C THR A 19 -15.73 -6.55 -2.60
N ASP A 20 -16.87 -5.91 -2.88
CA ASP A 20 -17.63 -6.11 -4.12
C ASP A 20 -16.82 -5.66 -5.34
N TYR A 21 -16.11 -4.54 -5.24
CA TYR A 21 -15.21 -4.08 -6.29
C TYR A 21 -14.11 -5.09 -6.60
N VAL A 22 -13.38 -5.55 -5.58
CA VAL A 22 -12.29 -6.53 -5.80
C VAL A 22 -12.85 -7.87 -6.30
N ALA A 23 -13.97 -8.34 -5.75
CA ALA A 23 -14.64 -9.55 -6.21
C ALA A 23 -15.10 -9.42 -7.67
N GLY A 24 -15.63 -8.27 -8.07
CA GLY A 24 -16.06 -7.99 -9.43
C GLY A 24 -14.90 -7.99 -10.45
N VAL A 25 -13.72 -7.50 -10.04
CA VAL A 25 -12.54 -7.45 -10.93
C VAL A 25 -11.79 -8.78 -10.95
N LEU A 26 -11.59 -9.42 -9.80
CA LEU A 26 -10.71 -10.59 -9.64
C LEU A 26 -11.45 -11.93 -9.54
N GLY A 27 -12.78 -11.90 -9.38
CA GLY A 27 -13.61 -13.10 -9.19
C GLY A 27 -13.55 -13.70 -7.78
N ILE A 28 -12.76 -13.12 -6.86
CA ILE A 28 -12.60 -13.60 -5.48
C ILE A 28 -12.68 -12.43 -4.52
N ALA A 29 -13.57 -12.55 -3.52
CA ALA A 29 -13.79 -11.52 -2.52
C ALA A 29 -12.68 -11.52 -1.45
N PRO A 30 -12.14 -10.34 -1.08
CA PRO A 30 -11.36 -10.18 0.14
C PRO A 30 -12.17 -10.56 1.37
N GLN A 31 -11.51 -11.17 2.35
CA GLN A 31 -12.15 -11.67 3.56
C GLN A 31 -11.29 -11.44 4.81
N GLY A 32 -11.88 -11.69 5.98
CA GLY A 32 -11.18 -11.53 7.25
C GLY A 32 -10.67 -10.09 7.45
N GLY A 33 -9.41 -9.95 7.86
CA GLY A 33 -8.82 -8.65 8.19
C GLY A 33 -9.07 -8.27 9.65
N GLY A 34 -9.23 -6.97 9.92
CA GLY A 34 -9.55 -6.46 11.24
C GLY A 34 -9.34 -4.95 11.39
N ALA A 35 -9.64 -4.46 12.59
CA ALA A 35 -9.51 -3.03 12.91
C ALA A 35 -8.07 -2.63 13.24
N HIS A 36 -7.71 -1.40 12.86
CA HIS A 36 -6.49 -0.70 13.22
C HIS A 36 -6.87 0.44 14.18
N ALA A 37 -7.01 0.14 15.47
CA ALA A 37 -7.50 1.09 16.46
C ALA A 37 -6.71 2.42 16.49
N ALA A 38 -5.38 2.34 16.36
CA ALA A 38 -4.51 3.53 16.34
C ALA A 38 -4.74 4.46 15.14
N MET A 39 -5.40 3.95 14.09
CA MET A 39 -5.62 4.66 12.83
C MET A 39 -7.10 4.81 12.49
N GLY A 40 -8.03 4.34 13.35
CA GLY A 40 -9.46 4.41 13.10
C GLY A 40 -9.88 3.89 11.72
N THR A 41 -9.24 2.82 11.25
CA THR A 41 -9.54 2.13 9.99
C THR A 41 -9.77 0.66 10.24
N HIS A 42 -10.39 -0.02 9.28
CA HIS A 42 -10.50 -1.47 9.24
C HIS A 42 -10.21 -1.98 7.85
N ASN A 43 -9.92 -3.28 7.74
CA ASN A 43 -9.57 -3.89 6.46
C ASN A 43 -10.22 -5.25 6.22
N ARG A 44 -10.18 -5.67 4.96
CA ARG A 44 -10.32 -7.06 4.50
C ARG A 44 -9.12 -7.40 3.63
N VAL A 45 -8.74 -8.67 3.59
CA VAL A 45 -7.50 -9.10 2.93
C VAL A 45 -7.74 -10.26 1.97
N LEU A 46 -6.91 -10.33 0.94
CA LEU A 46 -6.94 -11.38 -0.07
C LEU A 46 -5.52 -11.86 -0.36
N GLY A 47 -5.22 -13.13 -0.10
CA GLY A 47 -3.90 -13.70 -0.35
C GLY A 47 -3.66 -13.98 -1.83
N LEU A 48 -2.51 -13.54 -2.35
CA LEU A 48 -2.06 -13.80 -3.73
C LEU A 48 -0.87 -14.78 -3.71
N PHE A 49 -0.54 -15.32 -4.87
CA PHE A 49 0.70 -16.05 -5.08
C PHE A 49 1.94 -15.20 -4.73
N GLY A 50 3.06 -15.84 -4.39
CA GLY A 50 4.31 -15.15 -4.07
C GLY A 50 4.40 -14.56 -2.66
N GLY A 51 3.40 -14.80 -1.81
CA GLY A 51 3.40 -14.29 -0.43
C GLY A 51 3.09 -12.80 -0.35
N ILE A 52 2.32 -12.31 -1.33
CA ILE A 52 1.77 -10.97 -1.43
C ILE A 52 0.29 -11.06 -1.06
N TYR A 53 -0.30 -9.98 -0.58
CA TYR A 53 -1.75 -9.90 -0.41
C TYR A 53 -2.29 -8.56 -0.91
N LEU A 54 -3.60 -8.49 -1.09
CA LEU A 54 -4.33 -7.25 -1.34
C LEU A 54 -5.07 -6.88 -0.06
N GLU A 55 -4.97 -5.63 0.34
CA GLU A 55 -5.70 -5.03 1.45
C GLU A 55 -6.77 -4.09 0.90
N VAL A 56 -8.04 -4.38 1.19
CA VAL A 56 -9.11 -3.39 1.08
C VAL A 56 -9.19 -2.67 2.41
N ILE A 57 -9.05 -1.35 2.40
CA ILE A 57 -9.05 -0.51 3.60
C ILE A 57 -10.12 0.58 3.51
N ALA A 58 -10.78 0.82 4.65
CA ALA A 58 -11.75 1.89 4.81
C ALA A 58 -11.63 2.54 6.19
N ILE A 59 -12.14 3.77 6.32
CA ILE A 59 -12.32 4.43 7.61
C ILE A 59 -13.40 3.65 8.37
N ASP A 60 -13.10 3.27 9.62
CA ASP A 60 -14.06 2.54 10.45
C ASP A 60 -15.03 3.55 11.10
N PRO A 61 -16.33 3.57 10.72
CA PRO A 61 -17.28 4.52 11.28
C PRO A 61 -17.60 4.25 12.75
N ALA A 62 -17.31 3.05 13.26
CA ALA A 62 -17.50 2.69 14.66
C ALA A 62 -16.26 2.96 15.53
N ALA A 63 -15.11 3.26 14.92
CA ALA A 63 -13.89 3.55 15.65
C ALA A 63 -13.87 4.99 16.18
N ALA A 64 -13.24 5.18 17.34
CA ALA A 64 -12.89 6.51 17.80
C ALA A 64 -11.97 7.21 16.78
N ALA A 65 -12.09 8.52 16.66
CA ALA A 65 -11.17 9.31 15.84
C ALA A 65 -9.73 9.13 16.38
N PRO A 66 -8.76 8.81 15.51
CA PRO A 66 -7.38 8.64 15.94
C PRO A 66 -6.76 9.97 16.38
N ALA A 67 -5.71 9.90 17.21
CA ALA A 67 -5.00 11.09 17.70
C ALA A 67 -4.07 11.75 16.65
N ARG A 68 -4.08 11.25 15.42
CA ARG A 68 -3.27 11.71 14.29
C ARG A 68 -4.05 11.53 12.98
N PRO A 69 -3.66 12.21 11.89
CA PRO A 69 -4.22 11.94 10.57
C PRO A 69 -4.05 10.46 10.19
N ARG A 70 -5.09 9.90 9.57
CA ARG A 70 -5.10 8.54 9.04
C ARG A 70 -4.08 8.39 7.92
N TRP A 71 -3.49 7.21 7.82
CA TRP A 71 -2.48 6.89 6.80
C TRP A 71 -3.07 6.95 5.39
N PHE A 72 -2.18 6.88 4.40
CA PHE A 72 -2.51 6.84 2.97
C PHE A 72 -3.31 8.06 2.50
N GLY A 73 -3.27 9.14 3.25
CA GLY A 73 -4.03 10.35 2.98
C GLY A 73 -5.54 10.15 3.07
N LEU A 74 -6.03 9.13 3.81
CA LEU A 74 -7.47 8.83 3.87
C LEU A 74 -8.31 10.01 4.36
N ASP A 75 -7.76 10.92 5.16
CA ASP A 75 -8.49 12.12 5.60
C ASP A 75 -8.37 13.31 4.60
N THR A 76 -7.55 13.19 3.55
CA THR A 76 -7.36 14.29 2.58
C THR A 76 -8.57 14.46 1.67
N GLU A 77 -8.82 15.70 1.26
CA GLU A 77 -9.93 16.01 0.35
C GLU A 77 -9.79 15.27 -0.99
N ALA A 78 -8.58 15.15 -1.53
CA ALA A 78 -8.34 14.46 -2.80
C ALA A 78 -8.74 12.98 -2.75
N VAL A 79 -8.35 12.25 -1.68
CA VAL A 79 -8.74 10.85 -1.50
C VAL A 79 -10.23 10.73 -1.21
N GLN A 80 -10.79 11.60 -0.36
CA GLN A 80 -12.22 11.61 -0.07
C GLN A 80 -13.08 11.94 -1.30
N GLN A 81 -12.59 12.79 -2.20
CA GLN A 81 -13.21 13.05 -3.50
C GLN A 81 -13.22 11.80 -4.35
N ARG A 82 -12.07 11.12 -4.48
CA ARG A 82 -11.95 9.90 -5.28
C ARG A 82 -12.81 8.76 -4.74
N LEU A 83 -12.90 8.60 -3.42
CA LEU A 83 -13.74 7.59 -2.79
C LEU A 83 -15.25 7.77 -3.05
N ARG A 84 -15.70 8.98 -3.39
CA ARG A 84 -17.09 9.20 -3.83
C ARG A 84 -17.39 8.60 -5.20
N ASP A 85 -16.38 8.41 -6.03
CA ASP A 85 -16.51 7.75 -7.33
C ASP A 85 -16.42 6.22 -7.22
N GLY A 86 -15.96 5.72 -6.06
CA GLY A 86 -15.87 4.29 -5.74
C GLY A 86 -14.49 3.85 -5.26
N PRO A 87 -14.31 2.54 -4.99
CA PRO A 87 -13.02 1.97 -4.61
C PRO A 87 -12.00 2.06 -5.73
N PHE A 88 -10.72 2.18 -5.37
CA PHE A 88 -9.61 2.27 -6.32
C PHE A 88 -8.28 1.79 -5.72
N LEU A 89 -7.33 1.42 -6.58
CA LEU A 89 -5.97 1.05 -6.19
C LEU A 89 -5.20 2.31 -5.76
N LEU A 90 -5.12 2.52 -4.45
CA LEU A 90 -4.54 3.73 -3.86
C LEU A 90 -3.02 3.66 -3.76
N HIS A 91 -2.48 2.51 -3.33
CA HIS A 91 -1.10 2.44 -2.88
C HIS A 91 -0.57 0.99 -2.80
N TRP A 92 0.66 0.84 -2.33
CA TRP A 92 1.32 -0.43 -2.06
C TRP A 92 2.39 -0.28 -0.97
N ALA A 93 2.75 -1.40 -0.34
CA ALA A 93 3.78 -1.45 0.67
C ALA A 93 4.92 -2.39 0.27
N ALA A 94 6.15 -1.96 0.56
CA ALA A 94 7.37 -2.72 0.33
C ALA A 94 7.96 -3.20 1.66
N ARG A 95 8.16 -4.50 1.80
CA ARG A 95 8.68 -5.15 2.99
C ARG A 95 10.20 -5.00 3.08
N VAL A 96 10.65 -4.51 4.23
CA VAL A 96 12.04 -4.59 4.69
C VAL A 96 12.24 -5.94 5.37
N GLU A 97 13.11 -6.77 4.81
CA GLU A 97 13.40 -8.10 5.34
C GLU A 97 14.68 -8.12 6.18
N ARG A 98 14.71 -9.03 7.15
CA ARG A 98 15.93 -9.27 7.95
C ARG A 98 17.06 -9.73 7.01
N PRO A 99 18.32 -9.33 7.28
CA PRO A 99 18.83 -8.73 8.51
C PRO A 99 18.69 -7.20 8.62
N ALA A 100 18.08 -6.52 7.64
CA ALA A 100 17.85 -5.09 7.74
C ALA A 100 16.80 -4.75 8.80
N ASP A 101 16.86 -3.51 9.29
CA ASP A 101 15.93 -2.99 10.29
C ASP A 101 15.43 -1.60 9.88
N LEU A 102 14.12 -1.48 9.72
CA LEU A 102 13.42 -0.29 9.26
C LEU A 102 13.58 0.87 10.26
N GLY A 103 13.59 0.60 11.57
CA GLY A 103 13.82 1.62 12.58
C GLY A 103 15.22 2.21 12.49
N ARG A 104 16.24 1.36 12.35
CA ARG A 104 17.63 1.80 12.13
C ARG A 104 17.79 2.55 10.81
N TRP A 105 17.16 2.05 9.74
CA TRP A 105 17.24 2.68 8.44
C TRP A 105 16.62 4.08 8.46
N GLN A 106 15.46 4.23 9.11
CA GLN A 106 14.82 5.53 9.30
C GLN A 106 15.67 6.47 10.16
N ALA A 107 16.25 5.99 11.26
CA ALA A 107 17.14 6.81 12.11
C ALA A 107 18.39 7.31 11.35
N GLN A 108 18.88 6.54 10.38
CA GLN A 108 20.01 6.93 9.54
C GLN A 108 19.63 7.97 8.48
N TYR A 109 18.39 7.96 7.99
CA TYR A 109 17.91 8.85 6.93
C TYR A 109 16.53 9.46 7.25
N PRO A 110 16.40 10.24 8.33
CA PRO A 110 15.11 10.74 8.82
C PRO A 110 14.38 11.67 7.83
N GLU A 111 15.13 12.34 6.95
CA GLU A 111 14.59 13.22 5.90
C GLU A 111 14.15 12.46 4.63
N ARG A 112 14.52 11.18 4.50
CA ARG A 112 14.21 10.35 3.31
C ARG A 112 13.20 9.25 3.61
N ILE A 113 13.08 8.85 4.87
CA ILE A 113 12.19 7.78 5.32
C ILE A 113 11.22 8.37 6.34
N ALA A 114 9.93 8.29 6.03
CA ALA A 114 8.88 8.78 6.91
C ALA A 114 8.93 8.09 8.29
N PRO A 115 8.39 8.73 9.35
CA PRO A 115 8.40 8.17 10.69
C PRO A 115 7.85 6.74 10.76
N VAL A 116 8.53 5.88 11.50
CA VAL A 116 8.13 4.49 11.70
C VAL A 116 7.19 4.39 12.89
N ILE A 117 6.02 3.80 12.67
CA ILE A 117 5.01 3.56 13.70
C ILE A 117 4.97 2.06 14.03
N PRO A 118 5.14 1.67 15.30
CA PRO A 118 4.87 0.31 15.74
C PRO A 118 3.35 0.08 15.81
N MET A 119 2.92 -1.04 15.27
CA MET A 119 1.51 -1.45 15.20
C MET A 119 1.37 -2.88 15.72
N SER A 120 0.20 -3.17 16.30
CA SER A 120 -0.14 -4.52 16.73
C SER A 120 -1.63 -4.81 16.52
N ARG A 121 -1.94 -6.07 16.25
CA ARG A 121 -3.31 -6.59 16.14
C ARG A 121 -3.31 -8.09 16.43
N GLY A 122 -3.81 -8.49 17.60
CA GLY A 122 -3.74 -9.88 18.04
C GLY A 122 -2.28 -10.35 18.11
N SER A 123 -1.95 -11.43 17.40
CA SER A 123 -0.57 -11.94 17.31
C SER A 123 0.32 -11.18 16.33
N LEU A 124 -0.23 -10.29 15.49
CA LEU A 124 0.52 -9.53 14.51
C LEU A 124 1.22 -8.34 15.16
N HIS A 125 2.51 -8.18 14.85
CA HIS A 125 3.34 -7.05 15.27
C HIS A 125 4.17 -6.60 14.08
N TRP A 126 4.10 -5.30 13.75
CA TRP A 126 4.82 -4.74 12.62
C TRP A 126 5.17 -3.28 12.85
N ARG A 127 6.05 -2.79 12.00
CA ARG A 127 6.47 -1.39 11.91
C ARG A 127 6.19 -0.90 10.51
N ILE A 128 5.56 0.25 10.37
CA ILE A 128 5.23 0.84 9.06
C ILE A 128 5.57 2.32 9.02
N THR A 129 6.08 2.80 7.90
CA THR A 129 6.34 4.23 7.70
C THR A 129 5.05 4.97 7.38
N VAL A 130 4.77 6.05 8.11
CA VAL A 130 3.62 6.91 7.83
C VAL A 130 4.06 8.37 8.02
N PRO A 131 3.97 9.21 6.97
CA PRO A 131 4.18 10.66 7.08
C PRO A 131 3.40 11.27 8.24
N ALA A 132 3.96 12.31 8.88
CA ALA A 132 3.38 12.91 10.08
C ALA A 132 1.96 13.49 9.83
N ASP A 133 1.73 13.98 8.62
CA ASP A 133 0.44 14.49 8.14
C ASP A 133 -0.50 13.39 7.60
N GLY A 134 -0.08 12.12 7.65
CA GLY A 134 -0.86 10.97 7.18
C GLY A 134 -0.85 10.78 5.66
N SER A 135 -0.20 11.66 4.89
CA SER A 135 -0.13 11.58 3.43
C SER A 135 0.56 10.30 2.92
N LEU A 136 0.49 10.08 1.60
CA LEU A 136 1.29 9.05 0.94
C LEU A 136 2.76 9.49 0.86
N PRO A 137 3.72 8.56 0.94
CA PRO A 137 5.13 8.91 0.83
C PRO A 137 5.45 9.49 -0.55
N ALA A 138 6.35 10.47 -0.58
CA ALA A 138 6.82 11.10 -1.79
C ALA A 138 8.33 11.35 -1.73
N TRP A 139 8.98 11.25 -2.89
CA TRP A 139 10.40 11.47 -3.05
C TRP A 139 10.66 12.93 -3.39
N ALA A 140 11.38 13.65 -2.52
CA ALA A 140 11.71 15.05 -2.72
C ALA A 140 12.92 15.25 -3.65
N GLY A 141 12.74 16.10 -4.66
CA GLY A 141 13.77 16.69 -5.51
C GLY A 141 13.74 18.22 -5.47
N GLU A 142 14.62 18.87 -6.21
CA GLU A 142 14.80 20.33 -6.17
C GLU A 142 13.55 21.11 -6.64
N ALA A 143 12.86 20.59 -7.67
CA ALA A 143 11.70 21.24 -8.30
C ALA A 143 10.33 20.71 -7.81
N GLY A 144 10.31 19.88 -6.76
CA GLY A 144 9.11 19.29 -6.19
C GLY A 144 9.28 17.84 -5.76
N SER A 145 8.17 17.14 -5.51
CA SER A 145 8.15 15.74 -5.09
C SER A 145 7.47 14.81 -6.11
N ALA A 146 7.72 13.51 -6.01
CA ALA A 146 7.01 12.48 -6.77
C ALA A 146 6.66 11.31 -5.86
N GLY A 147 5.38 10.95 -5.76
CA GLY A 147 4.94 9.89 -4.88
C GLY A 147 3.59 9.38 -5.32
N ASP A 148 2.55 10.15 -5.00
CA ASP A 148 1.20 10.06 -5.57
C ASP A 148 0.66 8.62 -5.64
N GLY A 149 0.96 7.81 -4.62
CA GLY A 149 0.57 6.40 -4.51
C GLY A 149 1.58 5.40 -5.08
N ALA A 150 2.52 5.84 -5.91
CA ALA A 150 3.48 5.02 -6.62
C ALA A 150 4.83 4.80 -5.91
N LEU A 151 5.26 5.70 -5.02
CA LEU A 151 6.39 5.41 -4.10
C LEU A 151 5.86 4.59 -2.93
N PRO A 152 6.45 3.47 -2.49
CA PRO A 152 5.84 2.60 -1.49
C PRO A 152 5.98 3.13 -0.05
N SER A 153 5.02 2.79 0.79
CA SER A 153 5.26 2.76 2.25
C SER A 153 6.18 1.57 2.58
N LEU A 154 7.09 1.74 3.54
CA LEU A 154 7.93 0.65 4.02
C LEU A 154 7.29 -0.03 5.22
N ILE A 155 7.31 -1.35 5.22
CA ILE A 155 6.79 -2.19 6.30
C ILE A 155 7.82 -3.21 6.75
N GLN A 156 7.88 -3.51 8.04
CA GLN A 156 8.65 -4.61 8.58
C GLN A 156 7.80 -5.40 9.57
N TRP A 157 7.65 -6.69 9.30
CA TRP A 157 6.99 -7.62 10.19
C TRP A 157 7.97 -8.12 11.25
N ASP A 158 7.56 -8.07 12.52
CA ASP A 158 8.34 -8.57 13.66
C ASP A 158 7.90 -9.98 14.09
N VAL A 159 7.10 -10.64 13.23
CA VAL A 159 6.58 -12.00 13.37
C VAL A 159 6.80 -12.79 12.09
N ALA A 160 6.99 -14.11 12.20
CA ALA A 160 7.18 -14.99 11.03
C ALA A 160 5.86 -15.23 10.26
N ALA A 161 4.75 -15.41 10.97
CA ALA A 161 3.43 -15.66 10.39
C ALA A 161 2.67 -14.35 10.10
N HIS A 162 3.24 -13.51 9.24
CA HIS A 162 2.57 -12.31 8.74
C HIS A 162 1.56 -12.65 7.62
N PRO A 163 0.65 -11.74 7.22
CA PRO A 163 -0.45 -12.06 6.28
C PRO A 163 0.02 -12.66 4.95
N GLY A 164 1.11 -12.16 4.37
CA GLY A 164 1.72 -12.74 3.16
C GLY A 164 2.19 -14.20 3.33
N ALA A 165 2.48 -14.64 4.55
CA ALA A 165 2.86 -16.02 4.84
C ALA A 165 1.68 -16.89 5.31
N SER A 166 0.70 -16.31 6.02
CA SER A 166 -0.35 -17.06 6.71
C SER A 166 -1.69 -17.12 5.99
N LEU A 167 -1.97 -16.19 5.07
CA LEU A 167 -3.25 -16.18 4.35
C LEU A 167 -3.35 -17.38 3.40
N PRO A 168 -4.54 -17.98 3.25
CA PRO A 168 -4.80 -18.95 2.19
C PRO A 168 -4.48 -18.32 0.83
N ARG A 169 -3.65 -19.01 0.05
CA ARG A 169 -3.30 -18.59 -1.31
C ARG A 169 -4.50 -18.83 -2.22
N GLN A 170 -4.88 -17.79 -2.95
CA GLN A 170 -5.85 -17.89 -4.03
C GLN A 170 -5.13 -18.13 -5.36
N ASP A 171 -5.87 -18.56 -6.38
CA ASP A 171 -5.41 -18.67 -7.76
C ASP A 171 -5.32 -17.29 -8.44
N LEU A 172 -4.60 -16.37 -7.78
CA LEU A 172 -4.38 -14.99 -8.18
C LEU A 172 -2.88 -14.69 -8.10
N ALA A 173 -2.27 -14.27 -9.20
CA ALA A 173 -0.85 -13.92 -9.24
C ALA A 173 -0.64 -12.52 -9.80
N LEU A 174 0.08 -11.67 -9.05
CA LEU A 174 0.49 -10.37 -9.59
C LEU A 174 1.51 -10.59 -10.70
N ARG A 175 1.18 -10.17 -11.92
CA ARG A 175 2.05 -10.23 -13.10
C ARG A 175 2.92 -9.00 -13.22
N ARG A 176 2.33 -7.83 -12.98
CA ARG A 176 3.00 -6.54 -13.10
C ARG A 176 2.35 -5.52 -12.17
N LEU A 177 3.18 -4.76 -11.48
CA LEU A 177 2.81 -3.48 -10.89
C LEU A 177 3.41 -2.39 -11.79
N GLY A 178 2.59 -1.45 -12.21
CA GLY A 178 2.97 -0.32 -13.05
C GLY A 178 2.56 0.99 -12.41
N ALA A 179 3.30 2.06 -12.71
CA ALA A 179 2.97 3.41 -12.32
C ALA A 179 3.14 4.37 -13.49
N ARG A 180 2.18 5.26 -13.69
CA ARG A 180 2.26 6.39 -14.64
C ARG A 180 2.38 7.68 -13.85
N HIS A 181 3.35 8.51 -14.20
CA HIS A 181 3.64 9.70 -13.41
C HIS A 181 4.25 10.85 -14.26
N PRO A 182 3.84 12.12 -14.04
CA PRO A 182 4.38 13.28 -14.77
C PRO A 182 5.83 13.59 -14.39
N ARG A 183 6.28 13.09 -13.24
CA ARG A 183 7.67 13.16 -12.76
C ARG A 183 8.30 11.77 -12.67
N ALA A 184 8.14 10.95 -13.70
CA ALA A 184 8.56 9.55 -13.67
C ALA A 184 10.04 9.37 -13.31
N GLU A 185 10.92 10.26 -13.77
CA GLU A 185 12.35 10.16 -13.48
C GLU A 185 12.66 10.41 -11.99
N LEU A 186 12.02 11.40 -11.37
CA LEU A 186 12.17 11.64 -9.93
C LEU A 186 11.65 10.46 -9.10
N LEU A 187 10.53 9.86 -9.53
CA LEU A 187 9.98 8.66 -8.92
C LEU A 187 10.95 7.47 -9.04
N ARG A 188 11.54 7.24 -10.22
CA ARG A 188 12.54 6.18 -10.43
C ARG A 188 13.76 6.36 -9.53
N GLN A 189 14.24 7.59 -9.35
CA GLN A 189 15.34 7.88 -8.43
C GLN A 189 15.00 7.48 -6.99
N GLY A 190 13.79 7.83 -6.51
CA GLY A 190 13.34 7.43 -5.18
C GLY A 190 13.20 5.92 -5.01
N LEU A 191 12.60 5.25 -5.99
CA LEU A 191 12.46 3.79 -6.00
C LEU A 191 13.83 3.09 -6.01
N ALA A 192 14.78 3.56 -6.82
CA ALA A 192 16.13 3.01 -6.87
C ALA A 192 16.87 3.23 -5.55
N TRP A 193 16.72 4.41 -4.93
CA TRP A 193 17.32 4.70 -3.62
C TRP A 193 16.78 3.78 -2.52
N LEU A 194 15.48 3.51 -2.53
CA LEU A 194 14.84 2.55 -1.61
C LEU A 194 15.17 1.08 -1.94
N GLY A 195 15.62 0.78 -3.17
CA GLY A 195 15.78 -0.59 -3.65
C GLY A 195 14.47 -1.28 -4.01
N ALA A 196 13.48 -0.51 -4.47
CA ALA A 196 12.14 -0.94 -4.90
C ALA A 196 11.88 -0.76 -6.40
N ASP A 197 12.85 -0.25 -7.16
CA ASP A 197 12.79 -0.02 -8.62
C ASP A 197 12.41 -1.28 -9.42
N HIS A 198 12.83 -2.44 -8.95
CA HIS A 198 12.50 -3.73 -9.59
C HIS A 198 11.08 -4.24 -9.30
N LEU A 199 10.33 -3.59 -8.39
CA LEU A 199 8.98 -4.01 -7.98
C LEU A 199 7.88 -3.33 -8.80
N VAL A 200 8.17 -2.20 -9.44
CA VAL A 200 7.19 -1.40 -10.19
C VAL A 200 7.79 -0.85 -11.49
N ALA A 201 7.07 -1.02 -12.60
CA ALA A 201 7.44 -0.43 -13.88
C ALA A 201 6.91 1.00 -13.96
N VAL A 202 7.80 2.00 -14.07
CA VAL A 202 7.41 3.42 -14.13
C VAL A 202 7.43 3.94 -15.56
N GLU A 203 6.31 4.51 -16.00
CA GLU A 203 6.10 5.16 -17.30
C GLU A 203 5.94 6.68 -17.13
N GLN A 204 6.54 7.47 -18.03
CA GLN A 204 6.30 8.91 -18.10
C GLN A 204 4.92 9.14 -18.72
N ASP A 205 4.08 9.91 -18.04
CA ASP A 205 2.76 10.31 -18.51
C ASP A 205 2.44 11.68 -17.90
N ASP A 206 2.09 12.68 -18.72
CA ASP A 206 1.79 14.03 -18.26
C ASP A 206 0.37 14.16 -17.67
N GLY A 207 -0.41 13.07 -17.67
CA GLY A 207 -1.70 12.95 -17.02
C GLY A 207 -1.64 12.82 -15.49
N ALA A 208 -2.79 12.52 -14.89
CA ALA A 208 -2.88 12.26 -13.46
C ALA A 208 -2.07 11.01 -13.08
N PRO A 209 -1.33 11.01 -11.96
CA PRO A 209 -0.67 9.82 -11.45
C PRO A 209 -1.62 8.62 -11.32
N GLU A 210 -1.18 7.44 -11.75
CA GLU A 210 -1.98 6.22 -11.71
C GLU A 210 -1.10 5.02 -11.31
N LEU A 211 -1.59 4.22 -10.36
CA LEU A 211 -1.02 2.92 -10.01
C LEU A 211 -1.85 1.82 -10.69
N ILE A 212 -1.19 0.83 -11.27
CA ILE A 212 -1.84 -0.20 -12.09
C ILE A 212 -1.32 -1.57 -11.65
N ALA A 213 -2.21 -2.47 -11.26
CA ALA A 213 -1.86 -3.85 -10.95
C ALA A 213 -2.51 -4.82 -11.95
N GLU A 214 -1.68 -5.57 -12.67
CA GLU A 214 -2.10 -6.64 -13.57
C GLU A 214 -2.03 -7.98 -12.82
N ILE A 215 -3.19 -8.59 -12.60
CA ILE A 215 -3.35 -9.81 -11.83
C ILE A 215 -3.86 -10.91 -12.75
N GLU A 216 -3.12 -12.01 -12.82
CA GLU A 216 -3.55 -13.22 -13.50
C GLU A 216 -4.60 -13.93 -12.66
N THR A 217 -5.75 -14.20 -13.28
CA THR A 217 -6.86 -14.98 -12.71
C THR A 217 -7.17 -16.16 -13.63
N ALA A 218 -8.04 -17.07 -13.19
CA ALA A 218 -8.54 -18.17 -14.02
C ALA A 218 -9.24 -17.72 -15.31
N GLN A 219 -9.67 -16.46 -15.41
CA GLN A 219 -10.35 -15.87 -16.57
C GLN A 219 -9.42 -14.98 -17.41
N GLY A 220 -8.11 -15.01 -17.15
CA GLY A 220 -7.10 -14.18 -17.81
C GLY A 220 -6.61 -13.03 -16.95
N ILE A 221 -5.83 -12.14 -17.55
CA ILE A 221 -5.26 -10.98 -16.84
C ILE A 221 -6.35 -9.93 -16.60
N ARG A 222 -6.48 -9.50 -15.36
CA ARG A 222 -7.36 -8.42 -14.89
C ARG A 222 -6.53 -7.26 -14.38
N THR A 223 -7.09 -6.06 -14.44
CA THR A 223 -6.39 -4.83 -14.05
C THR A 223 -7.14 -4.13 -12.93
N LEU A 224 -6.42 -3.83 -11.85
CA LEU A 224 -6.86 -2.92 -10.79
C LEU A 224 -6.18 -1.56 -10.94
N ARG A 225 -6.94 -0.49 -10.67
CA ARG A 225 -6.56 0.93 -10.83
C ARG A 225 -7.24 1.78 -9.77
#